data_AF-A0A2E8X1B2-F1
#
_entry.id   AF-A0A2E8X1B2-F1
#
_cell.length_a   1.000
_cell.length_b   1.000
_cell.length_c   1.000
_cell.angle_alpha   90.00
_cell.angle_beta   90.00
_cell.angle_gamma   90.00
#
_symmetry.space_group_name_H-M   'P 1'
#
loop_
_entity.id
_entity.type
_entity.pdbx_description
1 polymer ?
#
loop_
_entity_poly.entity_id
_entity_poly.type
_entity_poly.pdbx_seq_one_letter_code
_entity_poly.pdbx_strand_id
1 'polypeptide(L)'
;EHLMFMISAIIMWWPISTTSNLLPKISYPLQMIYLFVMSLAQIIVFGIITFATEPIYTHYINAPRVWNVSALLDQQMGGIIMKVGSGFLFLGILIITFFKWFESDSKDTKRGILDDD
;
A
#
# COMPACT_ATOMS: atom_id res chain seq x y z
N GLU A 1 11.95 9.25 -16.24
CA GLU A 1 11.47 9.12 -14.83
C GLU A 1 10.24 8.22 -14.72
N HIS A 2 9.14 8.53 -15.43
CA HIS A 2 7.88 7.76 -15.35
C HIS A 2 8.00 6.24 -15.56
N LEU A 3 8.83 5.78 -16.50
CA LEU A 3 9.07 4.34 -16.69
C LEU A 3 9.68 3.66 -15.46
N MET A 4 10.60 4.33 -14.75
CA MET A 4 11.21 3.77 -13.55
C MET A 4 10.19 3.64 -12.42
N PHE A 5 9.28 4.60 -12.27
CA PHE A 5 8.19 4.51 -11.31
C PHE A 5 7.21 3.40 -11.67
N MET A 6 6.86 3.25 -12.94
CA MET A 6 5.97 2.19 -13.39
C MET A 6 6.58 0.81 -13.18
N ILE A 7 7.85 0.62 -13.55
CA ILE A 7 8.57 -0.65 -13.34
C ILE A 7 8.68 -0.96 -11.85
N SER A 8 9.06 0.02 -11.02
CA SER A 8 9.15 -0.15 -9.57
C SER A 8 7.81 -0.54 -8.96
N ALA A 9 6.70 0.08 -9.41
CA ALA A 9 5.37 -0.26 -8.96
C ALA A 9 4.99 -1.70 -9.33
N ILE A 10 5.28 -2.14 -10.56
CA ILE A 10 5.03 -3.52 -10.98
C ILE A 10 5.80 -4.50 -10.11
N ILE A 11 7.09 -4.27 -9.89
CA ILE A 11 7.95 -5.13 -9.07
C ILE A 11 7.44 -5.19 -7.62
N MET A 12 7.03 -4.06 -7.05
CA MET A 12 6.54 -3.97 -5.68
C MET A 12 5.20 -4.70 -5.49
N TRP A 13 4.30 -4.62 -6.46
CA TRP A 13 2.99 -5.30 -6.36
C TRP A 13 3.02 -6.77 -6.82
N TRP A 14 4.09 -7.20 -7.50
CA TRP A 14 4.20 -8.56 -8.04
C TRP A 14 4.02 -9.67 -7.01
N PRO A 15 4.68 -9.67 -5.82
CA PRO A 15 4.67 -10.80 -4.89
C PRO A 15 3.28 -11.16 -4.34
N ILE A 16 2.34 -10.22 -4.38
CA ILE A 16 0.96 -10.37 -3.88
C ILE A 16 -0.08 -10.55 -4.99
N SER A 17 0.23 -10.08 -6.21
CA SER A 17 -0.72 -10.05 -7.33
C SER A 17 -0.49 -11.13 -8.39
N THR A 18 0.65 -11.83 -8.39
CA THR A 18 0.96 -12.87 -9.39
C THR A 18 -0.04 -14.03 -9.38
N THR A 19 -0.55 -14.43 -10.56
CA THR A 19 -1.35 -15.66 -10.73
C THR A 19 -0.53 -16.78 -11.40
N SER A 20 0.78 -16.56 -11.57
CA SER A 20 1.66 -17.53 -12.23
C SER A 20 1.93 -18.73 -11.34
N ASN A 21 1.86 -19.93 -11.92
CA ASN A 21 2.31 -21.15 -11.25
C ASN A 21 3.84 -21.24 -11.14
N LEU A 22 4.57 -20.56 -12.04
CA LEU A 22 6.04 -20.57 -12.06
C LEU A 22 6.65 -19.65 -11.01
N LEU A 23 5.99 -18.53 -10.73
CA LEU A 23 6.36 -17.56 -9.70
C LEU A 23 5.12 -17.30 -8.84
N PRO A 24 4.79 -18.23 -7.92
CA PRO A 24 3.59 -18.13 -7.10
C PRO A 24 3.69 -16.97 -6.11
N LYS A 25 2.53 -16.59 -5.56
CA LYS A 25 2.45 -15.59 -4.51
C LYS A 25 3.20 -16.07 -3.27
N ILE A 26 3.75 -15.13 -2.52
CA ILE A 26 4.28 -15.43 -1.18
C ILE A 26 3.15 -15.94 -0.26
N SER A 27 3.50 -16.66 0.81
CA SER A 27 2.50 -17.20 1.74
C SER A 27 1.66 -16.09 2.38
N TYR A 28 0.40 -16.36 2.72
CA TYR A 28 -0.49 -15.33 3.25
C TYR A 28 0.06 -14.61 4.50
N PRO A 29 0.68 -15.28 5.50
CA PRO A 29 1.32 -14.58 6.61
C PRO A 29 2.40 -13.59 6.14
N LEU A 30 3.21 -13.98 5.16
CA LEU A 30 4.24 -13.11 4.60
C LEU A 30 3.65 -11.96 3.77
N GLN A 31 2.53 -12.18 3.06
CA GLN A 31 1.77 -11.10 2.41
C GLN A 31 1.30 -10.05 3.41
N MET A 32 0.77 -10.48 4.56
CA MET A 32 0.30 -9.57 5.61
C MET A 32 1.46 -8.73 6.18
N ILE A 33 2.60 -9.36 6.49
CA ILE A 33 3.81 -8.65 6.94
C ILE A 33 4.29 -7.67 5.87
N TYR A 34 4.33 -8.11 4.61
CA TYR A 34 4.77 -7.30 3.48
C TYR A 34 3.90 -6.05 3.30
N LEU A 35 2.58 -6.21 3.29
CA LEU A 35 1.61 -5.10 3.19
C LEU A 35 1.74 -4.13 4.37
N PHE A 36 1.92 -4.65 5.59
CA PHE A 36 2.12 -3.83 6.77
C PHE A 36 3.40 -2.99 6.68
N VAL A 37 4.53 -3.62 6.33
CA VAL A 37 5.82 -2.92 6.18
C VAL A 37 5.76 -1.89 5.05
N MET A 38 5.14 -2.22 3.90
CA MET A 38 4.94 -1.25 2.81
C MET A 38 4.13 -0.03 3.27
N SER A 39 3.07 -0.22 4.07
CA SER A 39 2.29 0.87 4.64
C SER A 39 3.11 1.75 5.60
N LEU A 40 4.01 1.15 6.39
CA LEU A 40 4.92 1.87 7.28
C LEU A 40 5.99 2.65 6.52
N ALA A 41 6.55 2.10 5.44
CA ALA A 41 7.59 2.75 4.65
C ALA A 41 7.15 4.14 4.13
N GLN A 42 5.85 4.31 3.85
CA GLN A 42 5.27 5.57 3.40
C GLN A 42 5.26 6.67 4.49
N ILE A 43 5.40 6.31 5.77
CA ILE A 43 5.32 7.27 6.89
C ILE A 43 6.42 8.32 6.81
N ILE A 44 7.61 7.97 6.33
CA ILE A 44 8.74 8.90 6.21
C ILE A 44 8.36 10.04 5.26
N VAL A 45 7.90 9.70 4.05
CA VAL A 45 7.50 10.69 3.04
C VAL A 45 6.28 11.48 3.52
N PHE A 46 5.28 10.81 4.09
CA PHE A 46 4.10 11.44 4.67
C PHE A 46 4.48 12.48 5.73
N GLY A 47 5.38 12.14 6.64
CA GLY A 47 5.82 13.02 7.72
C GLY A 47 6.51 14.26 7.19
N ILE A 48 7.43 14.09 6.23
CA ILE A 48 8.13 15.21 5.59
C ILE A 48 7.14 16.18 4.94
N ILE A 49 6.15 15.68 4.21
CA ILE A 49 5.19 16.51 3.47
C ILE A 49 4.20 17.21 4.43
N THR A 50 3.68 16.47 5.40
CA THR A 50 2.59 16.92 6.28
C THR A 50 3.07 17.88 7.36
N PHE A 51 4.28 17.69 7.88
CA PHE A 51 4.86 18.54 8.91
C PHE A 51 5.86 19.58 8.37
N ALA A 52 5.89 19.76 7.04
CA ALA A 52 6.67 20.82 6.43
C ALA A 52 6.24 22.20 6.96
N THR A 53 7.20 23.08 7.23
CA THR A 53 6.95 24.48 7.62
C THR A 53 6.90 25.42 6.42
N GLU A 54 7.44 24.99 5.28
CA GLU A 54 7.47 25.73 4.02
C GLU A 54 7.07 24.81 2.85
N PRO A 55 6.49 25.34 1.76
CA PRO A 55 6.14 24.54 0.59
C PRO A 55 7.40 23.92 -0.03
N ILE A 56 7.42 22.60 -0.16
CA ILE A 56 8.58 21.85 -0.68
C ILE A 56 8.55 21.83 -2.20
N TYR A 57 7.36 21.80 -2.81
CA TYR A 57 7.25 21.84 -4.27
C TYR A 57 7.03 23.27 -4.76
N THR A 58 8.04 23.80 -5.45
CA THR A 58 8.02 25.13 -6.09
C THR A 58 6.88 25.27 -7.11
N HIS A 59 6.41 24.17 -7.69
CA HIS A 59 5.24 24.17 -8.56
C HIS A 59 3.96 24.66 -7.86
N TYR A 60 3.74 24.34 -6.59
CA TYR A 60 2.56 24.85 -5.85
C TYR A 60 2.67 26.34 -5.54
N ILE A 61 3.88 26.89 -5.48
CA ILE A 61 4.11 28.31 -5.26
C ILE A 61 3.68 29.13 -6.50
N ASN A 62 4.02 28.61 -7.68
CA ASN A 62 3.81 29.30 -8.96
C ASN A 62 2.46 28.98 -9.62
N ALA A 63 1.69 28.03 -9.08
CA ALA A 63 0.41 27.64 -9.63
C ALA A 63 -0.67 28.74 -9.42
N PRO A 64 -1.52 29.00 -10.43
CA PRO A 64 -2.71 29.82 -10.25
C PRO A 64 -3.59 29.23 -9.15
N ARG A 65 -3.92 30.03 -8.13
CA ARG A 65 -4.69 29.54 -6.98
C ARG A 65 -6.16 29.47 -7.36
N VAL A 66 -6.71 28.25 -7.40
CA VAL A 66 -8.13 27.98 -7.70
C VAL A 66 -9.00 28.22 -6.45
N TRP A 67 -8.46 27.93 -5.26
CA TRP A 67 -9.08 28.18 -3.97
C TRP A 67 -8.21 29.11 -3.13
N ASN A 68 -8.79 29.79 -2.13
CA ASN A 68 -8.06 30.70 -1.23
C ASN A 68 -7.24 29.95 -0.16
N VAL A 69 -6.53 28.90 -0.59
CA VAL A 69 -5.70 28.03 0.24
C VAL A 69 -4.23 28.34 -0.05
N SER A 70 -3.39 28.37 0.98
CA SER A 70 -1.96 28.57 0.80
C SER A 70 -1.31 27.31 0.19
N ALA A 71 -0.23 27.49 -0.58
CA ALA A 71 0.52 26.37 -1.16
C ALA A 71 1.01 25.37 -0.09
N LEU A 72 1.34 25.86 1.10
CA LEU A 72 1.72 25.04 2.24
C LEU A 72 0.56 24.15 2.71
N LEU A 73 -0.62 24.76 2.93
CA LEU A 73 -1.78 24.05 3.43
C LEU A 73 -2.29 23.03 2.41
N ASP A 74 -2.28 23.37 1.12
CA ASP A 74 -2.64 22.45 0.03
C ASP A 74 -1.72 21.22 0.00
N GLN A 75 -0.40 21.43 0.11
CA GLN A 75 0.58 20.34 0.21
C GLN A 75 0.34 19.45 1.44
N GLN A 76 0.13 20.04 2.61
CA GLN A 76 -0.11 19.30 3.86
C GLN A 76 -1.40 18.48 3.77
N MET A 77 -2.49 19.07 3.25
CA MET A 77 -3.74 18.36 2.98
C MET A 77 -3.53 17.21 1.98
N GLY A 78 -2.78 17.45 0.91
CA GLY A 78 -2.40 16.42 -0.06
C GLY A 78 -1.69 15.24 0.62
N GLY A 79 -0.69 15.51 1.46
CA GLY A 79 0.01 14.48 2.24
C GLY A 79 -0.92 13.66 3.13
N ILE A 80 -1.84 14.32 3.83
CA ILE A 80 -2.85 13.67 4.68
C ILE A 80 -3.78 12.78 3.85
N ILE A 81 -4.36 13.32 2.77
CA ILE A 81 -5.28 12.60 1.90
C ILE A 81 -4.60 11.36 1.31
N MET A 82 -3.37 11.50 0.82
CA MET A 82 -2.59 10.39 0.26
C MET A 82 -2.35 9.30 1.30
N LYS A 83 -1.95 9.64 2.53
CA LYS A 83 -1.67 8.66 3.58
C LYS A 83 -2.92 7.97 4.10
N VAL A 84 -4.00 8.72 4.30
CA VAL A 84 -5.28 8.16 4.78
C VAL A 84 -5.89 7.26 3.70
N GLY A 85 -5.91 7.72 2.45
CA GLY A 85 -6.40 6.93 1.32
C GLY A 85 -5.61 5.64 1.12
N SER A 86 -4.27 5.70 1.15
CA SER A 86 -3.45 4.49 1.08
C SER A 86 -3.68 3.58 2.29
N GLY A 87 -3.85 4.15 3.49
CA GLY A 87 -4.17 3.41 4.71
C GLY A 87 -5.40 2.51 4.56
N PHE A 88 -6.49 3.04 4.00
CA PHE A 88 -7.69 2.24 3.72
C PHE A 88 -7.45 1.14 2.69
N LEU A 89 -6.69 1.43 1.62
CA LEU A 89 -6.32 0.44 0.61
C LEU A 89 -5.52 -0.72 1.23
N PHE A 90 -4.44 -0.41 1.95
CA PHE A 90 -3.59 -1.42 2.60
C PHE A 90 -4.37 -2.23 3.63
N LEU A 91 -5.19 -1.58 4.46
CA LEU A 91 -6.02 -2.26 5.44
C LEU A 91 -7.03 -3.20 4.76
N GLY A 92 -7.70 -2.76 3.70
CA GLY A 92 -8.65 -3.59 2.95
C GLY A 92 -7.99 -4.83 2.36
N ILE A 93 -6.82 -4.70 1.74
CA ILE A 93 -6.09 -5.85 1.17
C ILE A 93 -5.60 -6.78 2.29
N LEU A 94 -5.14 -6.25 3.41
CA LEU A 94 -4.71 -7.05 4.57
C LEU A 94 -5.89 -7.88 5.12
N ILE A 95 -7.06 -7.26 5.29
CA ILE A 95 -8.28 -7.95 5.73
C ILE A 95 -8.65 -9.09 4.76
N ILE A 96 -8.67 -8.82 3.45
CA ILE A 96 -8.96 -9.85 2.43
C ILE A 96 -7.95 -10.99 2.50
N THR A 97 -6.67 -10.66 2.65
CA THR A 97 -5.57 -11.63 2.74
C THR A 97 -5.70 -12.51 3.98
N PHE A 98 -6.06 -11.92 5.12
CA PHE A 98 -6.31 -12.62 6.37
C PHE A 98 -7.48 -13.62 6.24
N PHE A 99 -8.60 -13.20 5.66
CA PHE A 99 -9.74 -14.12 5.47
C PHE A 99 -9.41 -15.27 4.52
N LYS A 100 -8.65 -15.02 3.44
CA LYS A 100 -8.18 -16.08 2.54
C LYS A 100 -7.26 -17.06 3.24
N TRP A 101 -6.37 -16.57 4.10
CA TRP A 101 -5.51 -17.42 4.92
C TRP A 101 -6.32 -18.31 5.87
N PHE A 102 -7.27 -17.71 6.59
CA PHE A 102 -8.14 -18.40 7.53
C PHE A 102 -8.98 -19.51 6.85
N GLU A 103 -9.50 -19.23 5.65
CA GLU A 103 -10.23 -20.23 4.86
C GLU A 103 -9.32 -21.35 4.34
N SER A 104 -8.07 -21.05 3.95
CA SER A 104 -7.12 -22.07 3.50
C SER A 104 -6.73 -23.04 4.61
N ASP A 105 -6.48 -22.53 5.81
CA ASP A 105 -6.09 -23.34 6.98
C ASP A 105 -7.23 -24.29 7.41
N SER A 106 -8.47 -23.80 7.33
CA SER A 106 -9.68 -24.60 7.57
C SER A 106 -9.88 -25.74 6.56
N LYS A 107 -9.45 -25.56 5.31
CA LYS A 107 -9.57 -26.57 4.24
C LYS A 107 -8.48 -27.64 4.35
N ASP A 108 -7.25 -27.25 4.64
CA ASP A 108 -6.14 -28.21 4.83
C ASP A 108 -6.40 -29.12 6.02
N THR A 109 -6.93 -28.58 7.12
CA THR A 109 -7.33 -29.37 8.30
C THR A 109 -8.37 -30.45 7.96
N LYS A 110 -9.39 -30.10 7.16
CA LYS A 110 -10.44 -31.05 6.75
C LYS A 110 -9.94 -32.14 5.82
N ARG A 111 -8.96 -31.82 4.95
CA ARG A 111 -8.39 -32.78 4.00
C ARG A 111 -7.54 -33.83 4.72
N GLY A 112 -6.74 -33.43 5.71
CA GLY A 112 -5.94 -34.38 6.50
C GLY A 112 -6.80 -35.42 7.22
N ILE A 113 -7.97 -35.04 7.74
CA ILE A 113 -8.91 -35.97 8.39
C ILE A 113 -9.47 -37.02 7.41
N LEU A 114 -9.67 -36.66 6.14
CA LEU A 114 -10.22 -37.58 5.12
C LEU A 114 -9.18 -38.55 4.54
N ASP A 115 -7.89 -38.21 4.62
CA ASP A 115 -6.80 -39.08 4.14
C ASP A 115 -6.40 -40.15 5.20
N ASP A 116 -6.88 -40.01 6.45
CA ASP A 116 -6.62 -40.92 7.58
C ASP A 116 -7.69 -42.02 7.79
N ASP A 117 -8.82 -41.97 7.06
CA ASP A 117 -9.93 -42.95 7.07
C ASP A 117 -9.87 -43.94 5.87
#